data_AF-A0A819FLL4-F1
#
_entry.id   AF-A0A819FLL4-F1
#
_cell.length_a   1.000
_cell.length_b   1.000
_cell.length_c   1.000
_cell.angle_alpha   90.00
_cell.angle_beta   90.00
_cell.angle_gamma   90.00
#
_symmetry.space_group_name_H-M   'P 1'
#
loop_
_entity.id
_entity.type
_entity.pdbx_description
1 polymer ?
#
loop_
_entity_poly.entity_id
_entity_poly.type
_entity_poly.pdbx_seq_one_letter_code
_entity_poly.pdbx_strand_id
1 'polypeptide(L)'
;LMESVTYTFSKEKVQISNPLSQLLIILSDGRGLTVSGKDRLLKSVRHAMSQNIFIVFIILDNINHEKSTSIFQINEAIFVGDKVEFRPYLDSFPFPYYLVIQNLEMLPRALIDVLRQFLELTTTHNNSNQ
;
A
#
# COMPACT_ATOMS: atom_id res chain seq x y z
N LEU A 1 7.62 10.46 -2.06
CA LEU A 1 7.92 9.05 -1.75
C LEU A 1 7.65 8.14 -2.95
N MET A 2 6.39 7.93 -3.37
CA MET A 2 6.05 6.99 -4.46
C MET A 2 6.69 7.30 -5.83
N GLU A 3 6.84 8.58 -6.19
CA GLU A 3 7.59 8.98 -7.40
C GLU A 3 9.05 8.49 -7.37
N SER A 4 9.72 8.67 -6.23
CA SER A 4 11.11 8.21 -6.02
C SER A 4 11.19 6.68 -6.04
N VAL A 5 10.23 5.98 -5.41
CA VAL A 5 10.18 4.51 -5.42
C VAL A 5 10.00 3.98 -6.85
N THR A 6 9.08 4.55 -7.63
CA THR A 6 8.89 4.13 -9.02
C THR A 6 10.15 4.34 -9.85
N TYR A 7 10.83 5.48 -9.66
CA TYR A 7 12.10 5.76 -10.31
C TYR A 7 13.18 4.73 -9.94
N THR A 8 13.38 4.42 -8.65
CA THR A 8 14.33 3.39 -8.20
C THR A 8 14.03 2.03 -8.82
N PHE A 9 12.77 1.60 -8.78
CA PHE A 9 12.33 0.32 -9.34
C PHE A 9 12.50 0.27 -10.88
N SER A 10 12.26 1.38 -11.57
CA SER A 10 12.48 1.50 -13.02
C SER A 10 13.96 1.43 -13.41
N LYS A 11 14.85 1.98 -12.58
CA LYS A 11 16.30 1.94 -12.79
C LYS A 11 16.84 0.52 -12.61
N GLU A 12 16.29 -0.23 -11.66
CA GLU A 12 16.72 -1.61 -11.37
C GLU A 12 16.17 -2.65 -12.37
N LYS A 13 15.10 -2.35 -13.12
CA LYS A 13 14.61 -3.23 -14.20
C LYS A 13 15.66 -3.50 -15.30
N VAL A 14 16.68 -2.66 -15.43
CA VAL A 14 17.68 -2.75 -16.51
C VAL A 14 18.71 -3.88 -16.29
N GLN A 15 18.70 -4.59 -15.15
CA GLN A 15 19.76 -5.55 -14.82
C GLN A 15 19.32 -7.00 -14.56
N ILE A 16 18.02 -7.29 -14.57
CA ILE A 16 17.49 -8.65 -14.36
C ILE A 16 16.76 -9.07 -15.64
N SER A 17 17.28 -10.09 -16.33
CA SER A 17 16.76 -10.65 -17.60
C SER A 17 15.43 -11.39 -17.47
N ASN A 18 14.67 -11.14 -16.41
CA ASN A 18 13.38 -11.75 -16.15
C ASN A 18 12.33 -10.65 -15.92
N PRO A 19 11.26 -10.54 -16.72
CA PRO A 19 10.23 -9.50 -16.64
C PRO A 19 9.31 -9.67 -15.41
N LEU A 20 9.83 -10.19 -14.30
CA LEU A 20 9.08 -10.42 -13.07
C LEU A 20 8.46 -9.11 -12.60
N SER A 21 7.18 -9.17 -12.24
CA SER A 21 6.52 -8.10 -11.49
C SER A 21 7.34 -7.80 -10.23
N GLN A 22 7.50 -6.54 -9.88
CA GLN A 22 8.28 -6.15 -8.71
C GLN A 22 7.35 -6.02 -7.50
N LEU A 23 7.79 -6.41 -6.30
CA LEU A 23 7.03 -6.29 -5.06
C LEU A 23 7.53 -5.10 -4.24
N LEU A 24 6.63 -4.20 -3.87
CA LEU A 24 6.88 -3.12 -2.90
C LEU A 24 6.02 -3.36 -1.65
N ILE A 25 6.67 -3.63 -0.53
CA ILE A 25 6.03 -3.68 0.78
C ILE A 25 6.34 -2.37 1.52
N ILE A 26 5.30 -1.69 2.00
CA ILE A 26 5.42 -0.47 2.81
C ILE A 26 4.98 -0.80 4.23
N LEU A 27 5.86 -0.60 5.21
CA LEU A 27 5.55 -0.73 6.65
C LEU A 27 5.46 0.66 7.26
N SER A 28 4.29 1.04 7.79
CA SER A 28 4.06 2.35 8.42
C SER A 28 2.77 2.32 9.24
N ASP A 29 2.56 3.29 10.12
CA ASP A 29 1.28 3.51 10.82
C ASP A 29 0.16 4.03 9.90
N GLY A 30 0.48 4.39 8.64
CA GLY A 30 -0.48 4.74 7.60
C GLY A 30 -1.17 6.10 7.76
N ARG A 31 -0.77 6.92 8.73
CA ARG A 31 -1.45 8.19 9.05
C ARG A 31 -0.91 9.35 8.21
N GLY A 32 -1.78 10.32 7.91
CA GLY A 32 -1.38 11.58 7.27
C GLY A 32 -0.88 11.46 5.82
N LEU A 33 -1.11 10.32 5.15
CA LEU A 33 -0.63 10.07 3.79
C LEU A 33 -1.16 11.09 2.77
N THR A 34 -2.33 11.66 3.02
CA THR A 34 -3.02 12.59 2.12
C THR A 34 -2.71 14.06 2.38
N VAL A 35 -1.97 14.39 3.46
CA VAL A 35 -1.68 15.78 3.87
C VAL A 35 -0.94 16.56 2.79
N SER A 36 -0.04 15.91 2.04
CA SER A 36 0.72 16.53 0.95
C SER A 36 0.00 16.49 -0.42
N GLY A 37 -1.28 16.12 -0.45
CA GLY A 37 -2.11 16.07 -1.66
C GLY A 37 -2.53 14.65 -2.05
N LYS A 38 -3.79 14.31 -1.78
CA LYS A 38 -4.41 13.01 -2.08
C LYS A 38 -4.29 12.62 -3.56
N ASP A 39 -4.59 13.56 -4.47
CA ASP A 39 -4.57 13.28 -5.92
C ASP A 39 -3.17 12.95 -6.44
N ARG A 40 -2.14 13.65 -5.95
CA ARG A 40 -0.75 13.39 -6.35
C ARG A 40 -0.31 12.01 -5.89
N LEU A 41 -0.64 11.63 -4.66
CA LEU A 41 -0.35 10.30 -4.14
C LEU A 41 -1.07 9.23 -4.95
N LEU A 42 -2.38 9.37 -5.17
CA LEU A 42 -3.17 8.43 -5.97
C LEU A 42 -2.63 8.29 -7.40
N LYS A 43 -2.27 9.40 -8.06
CA LYS A 43 -1.63 9.37 -9.39
C LYS A 43 -0.31 8.61 -9.36
N SER A 44 0.51 8.83 -8.34
CA SER A 44 1.80 8.15 -8.18
C SER A 44 1.64 6.64 -7.94
N VAL A 45 0.68 6.24 -7.09
CA VAL A 45 0.36 4.83 -6.83
C VAL A 45 -0.14 4.15 -8.10
N ARG A 46 -1.08 4.78 -8.83
CA ARG A 46 -1.57 4.26 -10.12
C ARG A 46 -0.44 4.12 -11.15
N HIS A 47 0.44 5.11 -11.21
CA HIS A 47 1.60 5.06 -12.11
C HIS A 47 2.51 3.89 -11.77
N ALA A 48 2.89 3.71 -10.50
CA ALA A 48 3.71 2.58 -10.07
C ALA A 48 3.07 1.22 -10.41
N MET A 49 1.76 1.06 -10.17
CA MET A 49 1.03 -0.16 -10.52
C MET A 49 1.02 -0.42 -12.03
N SER A 50 0.89 0.62 -12.87
CA SER A 50 0.99 0.49 -14.33
C SER A 50 2.37 0.00 -14.81
N GLN A 51 3.38 0.12 -13.97
CA GLN A 51 4.73 -0.40 -14.20
C GLN A 51 4.91 -1.83 -13.65
N ASN A 52 3.82 -2.55 -13.39
CA ASN A 52 3.82 -3.91 -12.82
C ASN A 52 4.53 -4.00 -11.46
N ILE A 53 4.43 -2.93 -10.66
CA ILE A 53 4.84 -2.94 -9.26
C ILE A 53 3.62 -3.32 -8.43
N PHE A 54 3.65 -4.49 -7.80
CA PHE A 54 2.66 -4.92 -6.84
C PHE A 54 2.96 -4.26 -5.50
N ILE A 55 2.07 -3.36 -5.06
CA ILE A 55 2.26 -2.56 -3.85
C ILE A 55 1.35 -3.10 -2.75
N VAL A 56 1.93 -3.43 -1.60
CA VAL A 56 1.19 -3.81 -0.39
C VAL A 56 1.58 -2.90 0.76
N PHE A 57 0.59 -2.24 1.37
CA PHE A 57 0.81 -1.40 2.54
C PHE A 57 0.42 -2.17 3.81
N ILE A 58 1.37 -2.40 4.71
CA ILE A 58 1.12 -3.00 6.01
C ILE A 58 1.07 -1.88 7.04
N ILE A 59 -0.13 -1.64 7.53
CA ILE A 59 -0.44 -0.69 8.58
C ILE A 59 -0.13 -1.33 9.92
N LEU A 60 0.90 -0.83 10.60
CA LEU A 60 1.23 -1.25 11.95
C LEU A 60 0.41 -0.42 12.93
N ASP A 61 -0.70 -1.00 13.41
CA ASP A 61 -1.65 -0.32 14.28
C ASP A 61 -1.48 -0.74 15.74
N ASN A 62 -1.72 0.18 16.66
CA ASN A 62 -1.87 -0.13 18.09
C ASN A 62 -0.71 -0.94 18.74
N ILE A 63 0.53 -0.76 18.25
CA ILE A 63 1.71 -1.46 18.78
C ILE A 63 1.95 -1.12 20.27
N ASN A 64 1.51 0.08 20.71
CA ASN A 64 1.68 0.55 22.08
C ASN A 64 0.43 0.30 22.97
N HIS A 65 -0.55 -0.48 22.50
CA HIS A 65 -1.80 -0.83 23.20
C HIS A 65 -2.73 0.35 23.56
N GLU A 66 -2.48 1.56 23.06
CA GLU A 66 -3.37 2.70 23.21
C GLU A 66 -4.47 2.72 22.13
N LYS A 67 -5.65 2.21 22.49
CA LYS A 67 -6.82 2.14 21.59
C LYS A 67 -7.22 3.50 20.97
N SER A 68 -7.02 4.61 21.68
CA SER A 68 -7.32 5.97 21.19
C SER A 68 -6.47 6.36 19.98
N THR A 69 -5.32 5.72 19.80
CA THR A 69 -4.44 5.98 18.67
C THR A 69 -4.78 5.11 17.47
N SER A 70 -5.66 4.10 17.60
CA SER A 70 -5.89 3.13 16.53
C SER A 70 -6.34 3.79 15.23
N ILE A 71 -5.81 3.32 14.09
CA ILE A 71 -6.20 3.80 12.76
C ILE A 71 -7.71 3.66 12.50
N PHE A 72 -8.37 2.68 13.14
CA PHE A 72 -9.82 2.48 13.07
C PHE A 72 -10.63 3.58 13.74
N GLN A 73 -10.02 4.38 14.61
CA GLN A 73 -10.66 5.51 15.28
C GLN A 73 -10.47 6.83 14.52
N ILE A 74 -9.67 6.83 13.44
CA ILE A 74 -9.39 8.03 12.65
C ILE A 74 -10.51 8.24 11.65
N ASN A 75 -11.13 9.43 11.69
CA ASN A 75 -12.04 9.91 10.66
C ASN A 75 -11.37 11.02 9.86
N GLU A 76 -11.57 11.01 8.54
CA GLU A 76 -11.25 12.14 7.68
C GLU A 76 -12.48 13.05 7.51
N ALA A 77 -12.24 14.36 7.49
CA ALA A 77 -13.24 15.35 7.15
C ALA A 77 -13.30 15.52 5.63
N ILE A 78 -14.47 15.34 5.05
CA ILE A 78 -14.76 15.49 3.63
C ILE A 78 -15.72 16.67 3.47
N PHE A 79 -15.32 17.66 2.66
CA PHE A 79 -16.15 18.80 2.32
C PHE A 79 -17.03 18.46 1.12
N VAL A 80 -18.34 18.42 1.32
CA VAL A 80 -19.34 18.17 0.27
C VAL A 80 -20.21 19.42 0.13
N GLY A 81 -19.81 20.31 -0.77
CA GLY A 81 -20.35 21.68 -0.83
C GLY A 81 -20.03 22.44 0.46
N ASP A 82 -21.06 22.97 1.12
CA ASP A 82 -20.91 23.72 2.38
C ASP A 82 -20.97 22.84 3.64
N LYS A 83 -21.09 21.51 3.49
CA LYS A 83 -21.17 20.58 4.60
C LYS A 83 -19.86 19.84 4.81
N VAL A 84 -19.54 19.57 6.08
CA VAL A 84 -18.45 18.68 6.48
C VAL A 84 -19.03 17.34 6.88
N GLU A 85 -18.63 16.29 6.19
CA GLU A 85 -18.92 14.90 6.54
C GLU A 85 -17.66 14.27 7.14
N PHE A 86 -17.82 13.44 8.16
CA PHE A 86 -16.73 12.62 8.68
C PHE A 86 -16.89 11.20 8.14
N ARG A 87 -15.82 10.64 7.57
CA ARG A 87 -15.79 9.25 7.12
C ARG A 87 -14.60 8.52 7.74
N PRO A 88 -14.72 7.21 8.01
CA PRO A 88 -13.57 6.40 8.41
C PRO A 88 -12.40 6.60 7.45
N TYR A 89 -11.22 6.88 7.99
CA TYR A 89 -10.03 7.15 7.18
C TYR A 89 -9.67 6.00 6.23
N LEU A 90 -9.94 4.76 6.64
CA LEU A 90 -9.69 3.57 5.84
C LEU A 90 -10.58 3.46 4.60
N ASP A 91 -11.77 4.08 4.59
CA ASP A 91 -12.69 4.01 3.44
C ASP A 91 -12.11 4.67 2.18
N SER A 92 -11.13 5.54 2.34
CA SER A 92 -10.50 6.26 1.24
C SER A 92 -8.96 6.14 1.25
N PHE A 93 -8.46 5.08 1.90
CA PHE A 93 -7.04 4.79 2.00
C PHE A 93 -6.40 4.73 0.60
N PRO A 94 -5.25 5.40 0.38
CA PRO A 94 -4.73 5.65 -0.96
C PRO A 94 -4.05 4.45 -1.63
N PHE A 95 -3.93 3.32 -0.92
CA PHE A 95 -3.34 2.09 -1.43
C PHE A 95 -4.41 1.00 -1.55
N PRO A 96 -4.52 0.33 -2.72
CA PRO A 96 -5.59 -0.64 -2.96
C PRO A 96 -5.43 -1.96 -2.20
N TYR A 97 -4.18 -2.35 -1.90
CA TYR A 97 -3.88 -3.53 -1.11
C TYR A 97 -3.21 -3.10 0.19
N TYR A 98 -3.91 -3.30 1.30
CA TYR A 98 -3.36 -3.04 2.63
C TYR A 98 -3.80 -4.08 3.65
N LEU A 99 -3.00 -4.22 4.70
CA LEU A 99 -3.25 -5.08 5.85
C LEU A 99 -3.12 -4.23 7.11
N VAL A 100 -3.99 -4.43 8.09
CA VAL A 100 -3.86 -3.80 9.40
C VAL A 100 -3.38 -4.84 10.41
N ILE A 101 -2.23 -4.63 11.01
CA ILE A 101 -1.62 -5.53 11.99
C ILE A 101 -1.62 -4.85 13.34
N GLN A 102 -2.39 -5.41 14.28
CA GLN A 102 -2.48 -4.96 15.67
C GLN A 102 -1.63 -5.79 16.64
N ASN A 103 -1.19 -6.97 16.23
CA ASN A 103 -0.25 -7.81 16.97
C ASN A 103 0.99 -8.05 16.10
N LEU A 104 2.14 -7.52 16.53
CA LEU A 104 3.41 -7.66 15.80
C LEU A 104 3.85 -9.11 15.64
N GLU A 105 3.42 -10.03 16.51
CA GLU A 105 3.70 -11.47 16.37
C GLU A 105 3.07 -12.06 15.08
N MET A 106 2.04 -11.40 14.54
CA MET A 106 1.42 -11.80 13.27
C MET A 106 2.16 -11.29 12.03
N LEU A 107 3.07 -10.32 12.18
CA LEU A 107 3.78 -9.70 11.05
C LEU A 107 4.55 -10.71 10.20
N PRO A 108 5.34 -11.66 10.76
CA PRO A 108 6.05 -12.65 9.95
C PRO A 108 5.08 -13.49 9.11
N ARG A 109 3.94 -13.90 9.70
CA ARG A 109 2.92 -14.68 9.01
C ARG A 109 2.29 -13.87 7.88
N ALA A 110 1.90 -12.63 8.15
CA ALA A 110 1.30 -11.73 7.15
C ALA A 110 2.25 -11.48 5.97
N LEU A 111 3.55 -11.27 6.24
CA LEU A 111 4.57 -11.12 5.19
C LEU A 111 4.68 -12.37 4.30
N ILE A 112 4.66 -13.56 4.90
CA ILE A 112 4.68 -14.82 4.15
C ILE A 112 3.46 -14.93 3.24
N ASP A 113 2.27 -14.59 3.74
CA ASP A 113 1.04 -14.67 2.96
C ASP A 113 1.04 -13.65 1.79
N VAL A 114 1.57 -12.44 2.01
CA VAL A 114 1.82 -11.45 0.93
C VAL A 114 2.79 -11.99 -0.12
N LEU A 115 3.90 -12.60 0.31
CA LEU A 115 4.88 -13.18 -0.61
C LEU A 115 4.28 -14.33 -1.42
N ARG A 116 3.47 -15.19 -0.82
CA ARG A 116 2.76 -16.27 -1.54
C ARG A 116 1.84 -15.71 -2.61
N GLN A 117 0.99 -14.75 -2.24
CA GLN A 117 0.07 -14.11 -3.18
C GLN A 117 0.81 -13.47 -4.35
N PHE A 118 1.91 -12.78 -4.07
CA PHE A 118 2.77 -12.22 -5.12
C PHE A 118 3.35 -13.31 -6.04
N LEU A 119 3.88 -14.40 -5.49
CA LEU A 119 4.43 -15.51 -6.28
C LEU A 119 3.35 -16.19 -7.15
N GLU A 120 2.15 -16.42 -6.62
CA GLU A 120 1.02 -16.98 -7.38
C GLU A 120 0.62 -16.08 -8.55
N LEU A 121 0.56 -14.76 -8.35
CA LEU A 121 0.30 -13.79 -9.41
C LEU A 121 1.39 -13.80 -10.48
N THR A 122 2.67 -13.87 -10.09
CA THR A 122 3.80 -13.88 -11.04
C THR A 122 3.85 -15.15 -11.88
N THR A 123 3.56 -16.30 -11.27
CA THR A 123 3.57 -17.62 -11.93
C THR A 123 2.39 -17.81 -12.87
N THR A 124 1.20 -17.34 -12.47
CA THR A 124 0.00 -17.38 -13.33
C THR A 124 0.18 -16.53 -14.58
N HIS A 125 0.76 -15.32 -14.45
CA HIS A 125 1.00 -14.43 -15.59
C HIS A 125 2.02 -14.99 -16.61
N ASN A 126 3.00 -15.76 -16.13
CA ASN A 126 3.97 -16.43 -17.00
C ASN A 126 3.34 -17.60 -17.78
N ASN A 127 2.40 -18.33 -17.17
CA ASN A 127 1.76 -19.48 -17.80
C ASN A 127 0.71 -19.09 -18.88
N SER A 128 0.17 -17.87 -18.83
CA SER A 128 -0.75 -17.36 -19.86
C SER A 128 -0.04 -16.79 -21.11
N ASN A 129 1.29 -16.62 -21.05
CA ASN A 129 2.10 -16.07 -22.15
C ASN A 129 2.96 -17.15 -22.85
N GLN A 130 2.69 -18.44 -22.61
CA GLN A 130 3.18 -19.59 -23.39
C GLN A 130 2.01 -20.24 -24.13
#